data_AF-A0AAW0INN2-F1
#
_entry.id   AF-A0AAW0INN2-F1
#
_cell.length_a   1.000
_cell.length_b   1.000
_cell.length_c   1.000
_cell.angle_alpha   90.00
_cell.angle_beta   90.00
_cell.angle_gamma   90.00
#
_symmetry.space_group_name_H-M   'P 1'
#
loop_
_entity.id
_entity.type
_entity.pdbx_description
1 polymer ?
#
loop_
_entity_poly.entity_id
_entity_poly.type
_entity_poly.pdbx_seq_one_letter_code
_entity_poly.pdbx_strand_id
1 'polypeptide(L)'
;AENDFSGPIPTSLFNATQLQYIDLGDNNFVGSVPTNLGNLLDLYGLRVHKCLVSVLEIGLACSMESPKERMNMEEVTREIHLIKNAFLGSKNR
;
A
#
# COMPACT_ATOMS: atom_id res chain seq x y z
N ALA A 1 7.54 12.99 -5.01
CA ALA A 1 8.66 13.88 -4.64
C ALA A 1 9.68 13.02 -3.92
N GLU A 2 10.95 13.02 -4.34
CA GLU A 2 11.96 12.09 -3.79
C GLU A 2 12.51 12.60 -2.46
N ASN A 3 12.25 11.87 -1.39
CA ASN A 3 12.79 12.15 -0.06
C ASN A 3 13.12 10.81 0.63
N ASP A 4 13.95 10.85 1.67
CA ASP A 4 14.30 9.66 2.45
C ASP A 4 13.31 9.42 3.61
N PHE A 5 12.07 9.88 3.52
CA PHE A 5 11.11 9.68 4.61
C PHE A 5 10.86 8.18 4.82
N SER A 6 10.97 7.75 6.06
CA SER A 6 10.86 6.35 6.45
C SER A 6 9.94 6.21 7.67
N GLY A 7 9.58 4.96 8.00
CA GLY A 7 8.54 4.69 8.99
C GLY A 7 7.13 4.67 8.39
N PRO A 8 6.08 4.52 9.21
CA PRO A 8 4.70 4.48 8.73
C PRO A 8 4.19 5.86 8.32
N ILE A 9 3.26 5.89 7.37
CA ILE A 9 2.55 7.12 7.01
C ILE A 9 1.68 7.55 8.22
N PRO A 10 1.80 8.80 8.71
CA PRO A 10 1.06 9.26 9.89
C PRO A 10 -0.46 9.19 9.68
N THR A 11 -1.19 8.60 10.62
CA THR A 11 -2.67 8.54 10.57
C THR A 11 -3.31 9.93 10.62
N SER A 12 -2.68 10.88 11.32
CA SER A 12 -3.12 12.28 11.40
C SER A 12 -3.15 12.99 10.05
N LEU A 13 -2.37 12.53 9.07
CA LEU A 13 -2.38 13.03 7.69
C LEU A 13 -3.76 12.89 7.04
N PHE A 14 -4.48 11.82 7.41
CA PHE A 14 -5.80 11.48 6.89
C PHE A 14 -6.95 12.15 7.67
N ASN A 15 -6.64 13.04 8.63
CA ASN A 15 -7.65 13.91 9.27
C ASN A 15 -7.87 15.21 8.49
N ALA A 16 -7.03 15.50 7.49
CA ALA A 16 -7.16 16.66 6.65
C ALA A 16 -8.26 16.45 5.60
N THR A 17 -9.54 16.53 5.98
CA THR A 17 -10.69 16.18 5.12
C THR A 17 -10.76 16.95 3.80
N GLN A 18 -10.19 18.15 3.76
CA GLN A 18 -10.08 19.00 2.56
C GLN A 18 -8.86 18.68 1.69
N LEU A 19 -8.06 17.67 2.05
CA LEU A 19 -6.86 17.29 1.30
C LEU A 19 -7.27 16.68 -0.04
N GLN A 20 -6.82 17.33 -1.11
CA GLN A 20 -7.19 17.02 -2.48
C GLN A 20 -6.16 16.17 -3.23
N TYR A 21 -4.89 16.39 -2.92
CA TYR A 21 -3.78 15.69 -3.55
C TYR A 21 -2.68 15.42 -2.53
N ILE A 22 -2.10 14.22 -2.56
CA ILE A 22 -0.90 13.91 -1.80
C ILE A 22 0.01 12.92 -2.53
N ASP A 23 1.30 13.26 -2.59
CA ASP A 23 2.34 12.40 -3.14
C ASP A 23 3.29 11.94 -2.03
N LEU A 24 3.18 10.66 -1.70
CA LEU A 24 4.02 9.93 -0.76
C LEU A 24 4.94 8.93 -1.49
N GLY A 25 4.97 9.00 -2.83
CA GLY A 25 5.84 8.17 -3.66
C GLY A 25 7.31 8.55 -3.48
N ASP A 26 8.18 7.64 -3.91
CA ASP A 26 9.64 7.85 -3.90
C ASP A 26 10.16 8.22 -2.50
N ASN A 27 9.72 7.42 -1.52
CA ASN A 27 10.07 7.48 -0.11
C ASN A 27 10.22 6.06 0.44
N ASN A 28 10.92 5.95 1.56
CA ASN A 28 11.16 4.69 2.27
C ASN A 28 10.06 4.35 3.27
N PHE A 29 8.81 4.77 3.00
CA PHE A 29 7.67 4.53 3.88
C PHE A 29 7.36 3.04 4.00
N VAL A 30 7.12 2.61 5.23
CA VAL A 30 6.91 1.22 5.60
C VAL A 30 5.70 1.06 6.53
N GLY A 31 4.82 0.10 6.28
CA GLY A 31 3.68 -0.21 7.15
C GLY A 31 2.40 -0.38 6.34
N SER A 32 1.28 -0.53 7.03
CA SER A 32 -0.04 -0.60 6.41
C SER A 32 -0.53 0.79 5.98
N VAL A 33 -1.38 0.84 4.96
CA VAL A 33 -2.18 2.04 4.68
C VAL A 33 -3.05 2.35 5.90
N PRO A 34 -3.10 3.62 6.36
CA PRO A 34 -4.02 4.00 7.43
C PRO A 34 -5.48 3.78 7.04
N THR A 35 -6.23 3.15 7.94
CA THR A 35 -7.64 2.81 7.73
C THR A 35 -8.55 4.03 7.55
N ASN A 36 -8.10 5.19 8.01
CA ASN A 36 -8.77 6.47 7.85
C ASN A 36 -8.47 7.16 6.51
N LEU A 37 -7.82 6.50 5.54
CA LEU A 37 -7.69 6.99 4.16
C LEU A 37 -9.06 7.41 3.56
N GLY A 38 -10.13 6.68 3.91
CA GLY A 38 -11.49 7.00 3.48
C GLY A 38 -12.09 8.29 4.05
N ASN A 39 -11.42 8.96 5.01
CA ASN A 39 -11.87 10.25 5.54
C ASN A 39 -11.51 11.42 4.61
N LEU A 40 -10.66 11.19 3.62
CA LEU A 40 -10.26 12.21 2.64
C LEU A 40 -11.27 12.27 1.50
N LEU A 41 -12.44 12.84 1.80
CA LEU A 41 -13.60 12.87 0.90
C LEU A 41 -13.33 13.68 -0.38
N ASP A 42 -12.46 14.68 -0.30
CA ASP A 42 -12.10 15.55 -1.43
C ASP A 42 -10.83 15.08 -2.17
N LEU A 43 -10.25 13.94 -1.77
CA LEU A 43 -9.01 13.43 -2.36
C LEU A 43 -9.26 12.87 -3.76
N TYR A 44 -8.65 13.49 -4.75
CA TYR A 44 -8.69 13.02 -6.14
C TYR A 44 -7.33 12.53 -6.65
N GLY A 45 -6.25 12.63 -5.86
CA GLY A 45 -4.95 12.08 -6.23
C GLY A 45 -4.09 11.63 -5.04
N LEU A 46 -3.64 10.37 -5.09
CA LEU A 46 -2.76 9.73 -4.10
C LEU A 46 -1.64 8.96 -4.81
N ARG A 47 -0.38 9.19 -4.44
CA ARG A 47 0.79 8.42 -4.91
C ARG A 47 1.51 7.76 -3.73
N VAL A 48 1.70 6.43 -3.76
CA VAL A 48 2.29 5.61 -2.66
C VAL A 48 3.19 4.47 -3.21
N HIS A 49 4.20 4.05 -2.43
CA HIS A 49 5.31 3.17 -2.84
C HIS A 49 4.96 1.67 -3.06
N LYS A 50 5.82 0.98 -3.82
CA LYS A 50 5.58 -0.27 -4.58
C LYS A 50 4.99 -1.49 -3.84
N CYS A 51 5.39 -1.80 -2.60
CA CYS A 51 4.91 -2.99 -1.88
C CYS A 51 3.41 -2.92 -1.55
N LEU A 52 2.91 -1.70 -1.44
CA LEU A 52 1.55 -1.39 -1.03
C LEU A 52 0.58 -1.53 -2.22
N VAL A 53 1.07 -1.29 -3.44
CA VAL A 53 0.41 -1.67 -4.70
C VAL A 53 0.33 -3.19 -4.84
N SER A 54 1.41 -3.92 -4.56
CA SER A 54 1.42 -5.38 -4.69
C SER A 54 0.48 -6.09 -3.71
N VAL A 55 0.28 -5.57 -2.50
CA VAL A 55 -0.74 -6.11 -1.57
C VAL A 55 -2.16 -5.81 -2.06
N LEU A 56 -2.38 -4.65 -2.67
CA LEU A 56 -3.68 -4.31 -3.26
C LEU A 56 -3.98 -5.19 -4.49
N GLU A 57 -2.99 -5.48 -5.34
CA GLU A 57 -3.12 -6.40 -6.49
C GLU A 57 -3.48 -7.83 -6.04
N ILE A 58 -2.89 -8.30 -4.94
CA ILE A 58 -3.28 -9.58 -4.31
C ILE A 58 -4.74 -9.52 -3.84
N GLY A 59 -5.15 -8.42 -3.19
CA GLY A 59 -6.53 -8.22 -2.75
C GLY A 59 -7.55 -8.25 -3.88
N LEU A 60 -7.22 -7.69 -5.04
CA LEU A 60 -8.06 -7.72 -6.24
C LEU A 60 -8.10 -9.10 -6.90
N ALA A 61 -6.95 -9.76 -7.04
CA ALA A 61 -6.87 -11.12 -7.61
C ALA A 61 -7.59 -12.16 -6.74
N CYS A 62 -7.63 -11.97 -5.42
CA CYS A 62 -8.42 -12.79 -4.50
C CYS A 62 -9.94 -12.58 -4.65
N SER A 63 -10.36 -11.49 -5.29
CA SER A 63 -11.74 -11.01 -5.30
C SER A 63 -12.41 -11.09 -6.68
N MET A 64 -11.84 -11.82 -7.65
CA MET A 64 -12.43 -12.03 -9.00
C MET A 64 -13.82 -12.70 -8.92
N GLU A 65 -14.72 -12.36 -9.84
CA GLU A 65 -16.11 -12.87 -9.81
C GLU A 65 -16.17 -14.39 -9.97
N SER A 66 -15.42 -14.95 -10.92
CA SER A 66 -15.31 -16.39 -11.14
C SER A 66 -14.34 -17.03 -10.15
N PRO A 67 -14.76 -18.03 -9.34
CA PRO A 67 -13.86 -18.69 -8.37
C PRO A 67 -12.65 -19.37 -8.99
N LYS A 68 -12.74 -19.79 -10.27
CA LYS A 68 -11.63 -20.44 -10.99
C LYS A 68 -10.53 -19.46 -11.42
N GLU A 69 -10.83 -18.16 -11.42
CA GLU A 69 -9.91 -17.09 -11.80
C GLU A 69 -9.28 -16.39 -10.59
N ARG A 70 -9.76 -16.68 -9.37
CA ARG A 70 -9.16 -16.14 -8.15
C ARG A 70 -7.79 -16.74 -7.93
N MET A 71 -6.89 -15.90 -7.41
CA MET A 71 -5.56 -16.37 -7.00
C MET A 71 -5.70 -17.47 -5.94
N ASN A 72 -4.93 -18.55 -6.09
CA ASN A 72 -4.89 -19.63 -5.12
C ASN A 72 -4.27 -19.15 -3.80
N MET A 73 -4.80 -19.60 -2.65
CA MET A 73 -4.33 -19.16 -1.33
C MET A 73 -2.86 -19.51 -1.03
N GLU A 74 -2.33 -20.58 -1.63
CA GLU A 74 -0.90 -20.89 -1.55
C GLU A 74 -0.05 -19.81 -2.25
N GLU A 75 -0.50 -19.37 -3.42
CA GLU A 75 0.15 -18.32 -4.20
C GLU A 75 0.02 -16.96 -3.52
N VAL A 76 -1.15 -16.63 -2.96
CA VAL A 76 -1.34 -15.47 -2.08
C VAL A 76 -0.34 -15.48 -0.93
N THR A 77 -0.21 -16.62 -0.27
CA THR A 77 0.71 -16.76 0.87
C THR A 77 2.15 -16.57 0.41
N ARG A 78 2.54 -17.15 -0.73
CA ARG A 78 3.88 -16.99 -1.32
C ARG A 78 4.17 -15.53 -1.67
N GLU A 79 3.27 -14.87 -2.41
CA GLU A 79 3.44 -13.47 -2.82
C GLU A 79 3.47 -12.53 -1.62
N ILE A 80 2.61 -12.75 -0.62
CA ILE A 80 2.68 -12.01 0.66
C ILE A 80 4.04 -12.22 1.34
N HIS A 81 4.59 -13.44 1.34
CA HIS A 81 5.92 -13.70 1.88
C HIS A 81 7.04 -13.05 1.06
N LEU A 82 6.93 -12.98 -0.26
CA LEU A 82 7.90 -12.30 -1.13
C LEU A 82 7.83 -10.78 -0.96
N ILE A 83 6.65 -10.18 -0.90
CA ILE A 83 6.45 -8.76 -0.59
C ILE A 83 7.06 -8.46 0.78
N LYS A 84 6.75 -9.31 1.78
CA LYS A 84 7.35 -9.25 3.12
C LYS A 84 8.87 -9.31 3.05
N ASN A 85 9.46 -10.24 2.29
CA ASN A 85 10.92 -10.39 2.20
C ASN A 85 11.60 -9.26 1.42
N ALA A 86 11.00 -8.76 0.34
CA ALA A 86 11.53 -7.65 -0.44
C ALA A 86 11.50 -6.36 0.39
N PHE A 87 10.41 -6.15 1.14
CA PHE A 87 10.23 -5.01 2.03
C PHE A 87 11.10 -5.07 3.29
N LEU A 88 11.35 -6.27 3.82
CA LEU A 88 12.20 -6.46 5.01
C LEU A 88 13.69 -6.64 4.64
N GLY A 89 13.99 -7.13 3.45
CA GLY A 89 15.35 -7.31 2.93
C GLY A 89 15.97 -5.99 2.46
N SER A 90 15.17 -5.02 2.03
CA SER A 90 15.62 -3.66 1.72
C SER A 90 15.97 -2.82 2.95
N LYS A 91 15.61 -3.27 4.16
CA LYS A 91 15.96 -2.60 5.43
C LYS A 91 17.34 -2.94 5.98
N ASN A 92 18.04 -3.92 5.41
CA ASN A 92 19.37 -4.37 5.87
C ASN A 92 20.50 -4.02 4.88
N ARG A 93 20.38 -2.92 4.14
CA ARG A 93 21.46 -2.34 3.33
C ARG A 93 21.50 -0.84 3.51
#